data_AF-A0AAE3HEN8-F1
#
_entry.id   AF-A0AAE3HEN8-F1
#
_cell.length_a   1.000
_cell.length_b   1.000
_cell.length_c   1.000
_cell.angle_alpha   90.00
_cell.angle_beta   90.00
_cell.angle_gamma   90.00
#
_symmetry.space_group_name_H-M   'P 1'
#
loop_
_entity.id
_entity.type
_entity.pdbx_description
1 polymer ?
#
loop_
_entity_poly.entity_id
_entity_poly.type
_entity_poly.pdbx_seq_one_letter_code
_entity_poly.pdbx_strand_id
1 'polypeptide(L)'
;MRKLSIILITLFIVLMLIFISPQAVKGDDTLYDVYEGPMGIEIKSYTSNWTGEKLKDIYEELLNNTYGEEIKYLASINLYPDNPYGGDEEGLYRGAYQRNNFINKSRYKMKDKAEIDLLSMKDKNTIEEIAKTLSHEYGHHFTLYYLIKGENKTFDQWQDTQYAAIRGLVEDERVSNDYENGHQWNISEIAAEDYIQIFGSPTAKIPKTYDDIIKREEKKQLDQTIRWNNHIFNVYPQENFNIPLAQDIPGVADYWRELAGLEDLEIHPIPSTSHIALTQVKDLGYNKKQFIIEWTEGIDAKTSPLLYTVVAFDEHNQQAIPIKTVKTGEKLQAVIGSVKMKKGLEILYYTDHFTETPKDIRVFTMNEYGNIVSSNILTIDFEQPMVTELNHEEYTPQEKDMRVQENIRILQDKESIKKWVDKAIEGFSRTLEGIKLYIKKELNLWYKEQNY
;
A
#
# COMPACT_ATOMS: atom_id res chain seq x y z
N MET A 1 44.76 -24.56 38.76
CA MET A 1 44.21 -23.23 38.39
C MET A 1 43.53 -23.22 37.02
N ARG A 2 44.19 -23.64 35.91
CA ARG A 2 43.56 -23.67 34.56
C ARG A 2 42.22 -24.41 34.44
N LYS A 3 42.02 -25.53 35.14
CA LYS A 3 40.76 -26.30 35.08
C LYS A 3 39.59 -25.63 35.83
N LEU A 4 39.89 -24.80 36.84
CA LEU A 4 38.86 -24.08 37.60
C LEU A 4 38.33 -22.87 36.83
N SER A 5 39.20 -22.21 36.04
CA SER A 5 38.83 -21.07 35.19
C SER A 5 37.92 -21.48 34.02
N ILE A 6 38.12 -22.67 33.45
CA ILE A 6 37.27 -23.15 32.34
C ILE A 6 35.84 -23.42 32.84
N ILE A 7 35.69 -24.06 34.00
CA ILE A 7 34.36 -24.35 34.57
C ILE A 7 33.59 -23.06 34.91
N LEU A 8 34.27 -22.05 35.46
CA LEU A 8 33.65 -20.75 35.77
C LEU A 8 33.22 -19.99 34.50
N ILE A 9 34.02 -20.04 33.43
CA ILE A 9 33.66 -19.40 32.16
C ILE A 9 32.49 -20.12 31.50
N THR A 10 32.45 -21.45 31.51
CA THR A 10 31.31 -22.21 30.97
C THR A 10 30.04 -21.96 31.79
N LEU A 11 30.14 -21.89 33.11
CA LEU A 11 28.98 -21.57 33.97
C LEU A 11 28.47 -20.15 33.74
N PHE A 12 29.36 -19.18 33.52
CA PHE A 12 29.00 -17.79 33.22
C PHE A 12 28.36 -17.65 31.83
N ILE A 13 28.82 -18.38 30.82
CA ILE A 13 28.21 -18.42 29.48
C ILE A 13 26.83 -19.09 29.52
N VAL A 14 26.67 -20.17 30.28
CA VAL A 14 25.35 -20.81 30.49
C VAL A 14 24.41 -19.88 31.26
N LEU A 15 24.89 -19.14 32.27
CA LEU A 15 24.07 -18.14 32.97
C LEU A 15 23.66 -17.00 32.04
N MET A 16 24.59 -16.46 31.24
CA MET A 16 24.30 -15.43 30.24
C MET A 16 23.28 -15.91 29.20
N LEU A 17 23.36 -17.16 28.75
CA LEU A 17 22.38 -17.74 27.82
C LEU A 17 20.99 -17.91 28.44
N ILE A 18 20.88 -18.06 29.77
CA ILE A 18 19.59 -18.12 30.47
C ILE A 18 18.98 -16.71 30.61
N PHE A 19 19.80 -15.67 30.78
CA PHE A 19 19.36 -14.27 30.89
C PHE A 19 19.15 -13.55 29.54
N ILE A 20 19.59 -14.11 28.41
CA ILE A 20 19.29 -13.62 27.05
C ILE A 20 18.15 -14.44 26.42
N SER A 21 17.25 -14.98 27.25
CA SER A 21 15.93 -15.32 26.73
C SER A 21 15.23 -13.98 26.49
N PRO A 22 14.83 -13.61 25.25
CA PRO A 22 13.88 -12.52 25.12
C PRO A 22 12.71 -12.90 26.02
N GLN A 23 12.43 -12.09 27.04
CA GLN A 23 11.15 -12.18 27.72
C GLN A 23 10.14 -11.89 26.62
N ALA A 24 9.60 -12.95 26.02
CA ALA A 24 8.36 -12.86 25.29
C ALA A 24 7.41 -12.25 26.30
N VAL A 25 7.12 -10.96 26.12
CA VAL A 25 6.05 -10.27 26.81
C VAL A 25 4.81 -11.04 26.38
N LYS A 26 4.47 -12.09 27.12
CA LYS A 26 3.14 -12.67 27.08
C LYS A 26 2.27 -11.60 27.71
N GLY A 27 1.76 -10.69 26.87
CA GLY A 27 0.54 -9.99 27.17
C GLY A 27 -0.48 -11.03 27.61
N ASP A 28 -1.26 -10.69 28.62
CA ASP A 28 -2.34 -11.55 29.09
C ASP A 28 -3.39 -11.60 27.98
N ASP A 29 -3.23 -12.53 27.02
CA ASP A 29 -4.10 -12.75 25.86
C ASP A 29 -5.42 -13.40 26.31
N THR A 30 -6.08 -12.79 27.29
CA THR A 30 -7.41 -13.20 27.72
C THR A 30 -8.38 -12.94 26.58
N LEU A 31 -8.93 -13.99 26.02
CA LEU A 31 -9.99 -13.91 25.02
C LEU A 31 -11.27 -13.41 25.69
N TYR A 32 -11.70 -12.20 25.33
CA TYR A 32 -12.89 -11.56 25.89
C TYR A 32 -14.16 -12.05 25.22
N ASP A 33 -14.16 -12.14 23.89
CA ASP A 33 -15.35 -12.49 23.12
C ASP A 33 -14.98 -13.02 21.72
N VAL A 34 -15.90 -13.76 21.12
CA VAL A 34 -15.76 -14.33 19.78
C VAL A 34 -17.07 -14.26 19.02
N TYR A 35 -17.02 -13.78 17.79
CA TYR A 35 -18.11 -13.89 16.83
C TYR A 35 -17.70 -14.81 15.68
N GLU A 36 -18.52 -15.83 15.37
CA GLU A 36 -18.34 -16.68 14.20
C GLU A 36 -19.29 -16.22 13.08
N GLY A 37 -18.71 -15.72 12.00
CA GLY A 37 -19.47 -15.24 10.85
C GLY A 37 -19.99 -16.38 9.97
N PRO A 38 -21.03 -16.15 9.14
CA PRO A 38 -21.62 -17.18 8.28
C PRO A 38 -20.67 -17.89 7.31
N MET A 39 -19.52 -17.27 6.98
CA MET A 39 -18.50 -17.85 6.10
C MET A 39 -17.45 -18.68 6.86
N GLY A 40 -17.62 -18.88 8.17
CA GLY A 40 -16.69 -19.61 9.03
C GLY A 40 -15.46 -18.80 9.46
N ILE A 41 -15.50 -17.47 9.31
CA ILE A 41 -14.45 -16.56 9.76
C ILE A 41 -14.77 -16.12 11.19
N GLU A 42 -13.82 -16.29 12.10
CA GLU A 42 -13.95 -15.91 13.50
C GLU A 42 -13.39 -14.50 13.73
N ILE A 43 -14.16 -13.62 14.39
CA ILE A 43 -13.66 -12.35 14.92
C ILE A 43 -13.40 -12.56 16.41
N LYS A 44 -12.14 -12.56 16.82
CA LYS A 44 -11.69 -12.85 18.18
C LYS A 44 -11.20 -11.59 18.85
N SER A 45 -11.74 -11.25 20.00
CA SER A 45 -11.31 -10.07 20.73
C SER A 45 -10.54 -10.40 22.00
N TYR A 46 -9.36 -9.80 22.10
CA TYR A 46 -8.51 -9.83 23.29
C TYR A 46 -8.56 -8.49 24.05
N THR A 47 -9.55 -7.65 23.75
CA THR A 47 -9.76 -6.36 24.41
C THR A 47 -11.23 -6.16 24.82
N SER A 48 -11.45 -5.52 25.97
CA SER A 48 -12.79 -5.40 26.56
C SER A 48 -13.72 -4.41 25.86
N ASN A 49 -13.20 -3.53 25.00
CA ASN A 49 -13.99 -2.49 24.30
C ASN A 49 -14.56 -2.95 22.95
N TRP A 50 -14.17 -4.14 22.48
CA TRP A 50 -14.65 -4.80 21.27
C TRP A 50 -15.29 -6.14 21.65
N THR A 51 -16.60 -6.14 21.87
CA THR A 51 -17.39 -7.32 22.26
C THR A 51 -18.81 -7.20 21.70
N GLY A 52 -19.55 -8.31 21.63
CA GLY A 52 -20.94 -8.37 21.20
C GLY A 52 -21.12 -7.94 19.74
N GLU A 53 -22.11 -7.09 19.49
CA GLU A 53 -22.42 -6.60 18.13
C GLU A 53 -21.22 -5.94 17.44
N LYS A 54 -20.29 -5.32 18.18
CA LYS A 54 -19.09 -4.73 17.57
C LYS A 54 -18.21 -5.75 16.82
N LEU A 55 -18.19 -7.01 17.25
CA LEU A 55 -17.45 -8.05 16.54
C LEU A 55 -18.14 -8.45 15.23
N LYS A 56 -19.47 -8.41 15.23
CA LYS A 56 -20.26 -8.58 14.02
C LYS A 56 -20.08 -7.39 13.07
N ASP A 57 -20.01 -6.15 13.58
CA ASP A 57 -19.73 -4.97 12.77
C ASP A 57 -18.36 -5.08 12.07
N ILE A 58 -17.34 -5.65 12.72
CA ILE A 58 -16.03 -5.92 12.08
C ILE A 58 -16.16 -6.95 10.97
N TYR A 59 -16.93 -8.02 11.19
CA TYR A 59 -17.18 -9.01 10.15
C TYR A 59 -17.92 -8.40 8.96
N GLU A 60 -18.94 -7.57 9.20
CA GLU A 60 -19.65 -6.85 8.15
C GLU A 60 -18.73 -5.87 7.41
N GLU A 61 -17.86 -5.17 8.12
CA GLU A 61 -16.86 -4.30 7.51
C GLU A 61 -15.84 -5.07 6.64
N LEU A 62 -15.38 -6.24 7.09
CA LEU A 62 -14.58 -7.13 6.24
C LEU A 62 -15.33 -7.43 4.94
N LEU A 63 -16.61 -7.76 5.00
CA LEU A 63 -17.43 -8.06 3.83
C LEU A 63 -17.80 -6.84 2.98
N ASN A 64 -17.57 -5.62 3.47
CA ASN A 64 -17.69 -4.40 2.67
C ASN A 64 -16.49 -4.18 1.74
N ASN A 65 -15.39 -4.91 1.94
CA ASN A 65 -14.32 -4.99 0.96
C ASN A 65 -14.77 -5.78 -0.27
N THR A 66 -14.21 -5.50 -1.44
CA THR A 66 -14.44 -6.37 -2.60
C THR A 66 -13.64 -7.65 -2.44
N TYR A 67 -14.33 -8.78 -2.34
CA TYR A 67 -13.70 -10.10 -2.19
C TYR A 67 -14.19 -11.08 -3.28
N GLY A 68 -13.38 -12.10 -3.54
CA GLY A 68 -13.69 -13.23 -4.38
C GLY A 68 -13.64 -14.55 -3.59
N GLU A 69 -13.10 -15.60 -4.19
CA GLU A 69 -13.03 -16.91 -3.53
C GLU A 69 -11.91 -17.05 -2.50
N GLU A 70 -10.93 -16.14 -2.52
CA GLU A 70 -9.78 -16.10 -1.61
C GLU A 70 -10.21 -15.99 -0.16
N ILE A 71 -11.33 -15.29 0.11
CA ILE A 71 -11.87 -15.10 1.45
C ILE A 71 -12.08 -16.41 2.23
N LYS A 72 -12.28 -17.54 1.53
CA LYS A 72 -12.42 -18.88 2.13
C LYS A 72 -11.14 -19.39 2.81
N TYR A 73 -10.00 -18.76 2.54
CA TYR A 73 -8.72 -19.10 3.13
C TYR A 73 -8.41 -18.28 4.38
N LEU A 74 -9.17 -17.21 4.65
CA LEU A 74 -9.12 -16.45 5.89
C LEU A 74 -9.92 -17.17 6.98
N ALA A 75 -9.28 -17.49 8.11
CA ALA A 75 -9.95 -18.15 9.24
C ALA A 75 -10.35 -17.20 10.35
N SER A 76 -9.54 -16.16 10.64
CA SER A 76 -9.88 -15.25 11.73
C SER A 76 -9.30 -13.84 11.60
N ILE A 77 -9.97 -12.92 12.28
CA ILE A 77 -9.47 -11.59 12.60
C ILE A 77 -9.33 -11.51 14.13
N ASN A 78 -8.13 -11.19 14.61
CA ASN A 78 -7.79 -11.13 16.03
C ASN A 78 -7.59 -9.67 16.46
N LEU A 79 -8.26 -9.21 17.51
CA LEU A 79 -8.22 -7.84 18.01
C LEU A 79 -7.37 -7.77 19.28
N TYR A 80 -6.14 -7.30 19.18
CA TYR A 80 -5.23 -7.20 20.31
C TYR A 80 -5.28 -5.81 20.96
N PRO A 81 -5.25 -5.73 22.30
CA PRO A 81 -5.35 -4.46 23.00
C PRO A 81 -4.16 -3.53 22.72
N ASP A 82 -2.97 -4.12 22.53
CA ASP A 82 -1.68 -3.43 22.37
C ASP A 82 -0.93 -3.98 21.13
N ASN A 83 0.09 -3.26 20.65
CA ASN A 83 1.07 -3.81 19.71
C ASN A 83 2.19 -4.54 20.49
N PRO A 84 2.25 -5.89 20.47
CA PRO A 84 3.27 -6.64 21.21
C PRO A 84 4.67 -6.55 20.58
N TYR A 85 4.79 -6.02 19.37
CA TYR A 85 6.05 -5.88 18.62
C TYR A 85 6.76 -4.55 18.89
N GLY A 86 6.10 -3.60 19.56
CA GLY A 86 6.70 -2.32 19.95
C GLY A 86 6.96 -1.35 18.79
N GLY A 87 6.32 -1.57 17.64
CA GLY A 87 6.34 -0.70 16.47
C GLY A 87 5.06 0.13 16.32
N ASP A 88 4.99 0.87 15.21
CA ASP A 88 3.83 1.68 14.81
C ASP A 88 2.84 0.88 13.94
N GLU A 89 3.07 -0.42 13.74
CA GLU A 89 2.13 -1.26 12.98
C GLU A 89 0.80 -1.37 13.73
N GLU A 90 -0.29 -1.15 12.99
CA GLU A 90 -1.65 -1.28 13.53
C GLU A 90 -2.36 -2.55 13.09
N GLY A 91 -1.73 -3.32 12.20
CA GLY A 91 -2.24 -4.57 11.66
C GLY A 91 -1.11 -5.51 11.27
N LEU A 92 -1.42 -6.79 11.13
CA LEU A 92 -0.52 -7.80 10.59
C LEU A 92 -1.30 -8.93 9.92
N TYR A 93 -1.07 -9.13 8.63
CA TYR A 93 -1.53 -10.30 7.91
C TYR A 93 -0.61 -11.52 8.12
N ARG A 94 -1.19 -12.64 8.57
CA ARG A 94 -0.52 -13.94 8.73
C ARG A 94 -1.00 -14.94 7.69
N GLY A 95 -0.57 -14.73 6.45
CA GLY A 95 -0.73 -15.70 5.37
C GLY A 95 0.39 -16.74 5.32
N ALA A 96 0.06 -17.93 4.82
CA ALA A 96 1.07 -18.92 4.49
C ALA A 96 0.71 -19.68 3.22
N TYR A 97 1.73 -20.16 2.51
CA TYR A 97 1.56 -20.98 1.32
C TYR A 97 2.46 -22.21 1.38
N GLN A 98 2.18 -23.19 0.53
CA GLN A 98 2.98 -24.39 0.33
C GLN A 98 3.67 -24.32 -1.02
N ARG A 99 4.97 -24.63 -1.04
CA ARG A 99 5.75 -24.78 -2.27
C ARG A 99 5.98 -26.26 -2.54
N ASN A 100 5.38 -26.75 -3.62
CA ASN A 100 5.56 -28.11 -4.11
C ASN A 100 6.52 -28.10 -5.29
N ASN A 101 7.69 -28.72 -5.12
CA ASN A 101 8.69 -28.81 -6.18
C ASN A 101 8.50 -30.11 -6.97
N PHE A 102 8.31 -29.99 -8.27
CA PHE A 102 8.26 -31.11 -9.20
C PHE A 102 9.13 -30.80 -10.41
N ILE A 103 10.20 -31.57 -10.59
CA ILE A 103 11.16 -31.54 -11.73
C ILE A 103 11.22 -30.16 -12.42
N ASN A 104 12.09 -29.27 -11.91
CA ASN A 104 12.34 -27.89 -12.39
C ASN A 104 11.15 -26.92 -12.37
N LYS A 105 10.00 -27.28 -11.78
CA LYS A 105 8.86 -26.39 -11.57
C LYS A 105 8.44 -26.37 -10.10
N SER A 106 8.23 -25.17 -9.57
CA SER A 106 7.58 -24.97 -8.28
C SER A 106 6.12 -24.64 -8.51
N ARG A 107 5.21 -25.34 -7.81
CA ARG A 107 3.81 -24.95 -7.70
C ARG A 107 3.53 -24.42 -6.32
N TYR A 108 2.84 -23.30 -6.25
CA TYR A 108 2.44 -22.66 -5.02
C TYR A 108 0.96 -22.93 -4.77
N LYS A 109 0.59 -23.10 -3.50
CA LYS A 109 -0.80 -23.20 -3.08
C LYS A 109 -0.97 -22.46 -1.76
N MET A 110 -2.00 -21.63 -1.66
CA MET A 110 -2.35 -20.99 -0.40
C MET A 110 -2.70 -22.04 0.65
N LYS A 111 -2.23 -21.85 1.89
CA LYS A 111 -2.70 -22.64 3.03
C LYS A 111 -4.02 -22.06 3.51
N ASP A 112 -4.89 -22.96 3.96
CA ASP A 112 -6.08 -22.57 4.70
C ASP A 112 -5.62 -22.01 6.07
N LYS A 113 -6.46 -21.16 6.66
CA LYS A 113 -6.24 -20.53 7.99
C LYS A 113 -5.24 -19.38 8.00
N ALA A 114 -5.34 -18.49 7.02
CA ALA A 114 -4.76 -17.17 7.16
C ALA A 114 -5.46 -16.40 8.29
N GLU A 115 -4.74 -15.49 8.93
CA GLU A 115 -5.26 -14.67 10.03
C GLU A 115 -4.90 -13.20 9.78
N ILE A 116 -5.72 -12.28 10.29
CA ILE A 116 -5.41 -10.85 10.36
C ILE A 116 -5.38 -10.46 11.83
N ASP A 117 -4.29 -9.87 12.28
CA ASP A 117 -4.22 -9.27 13.61
C ASP A 117 -4.44 -7.77 13.46
N LEU A 118 -5.37 -7.20 14.23
CA LEU A 118 -5.52 -5.76 14.40
C LEU A 118 -5.00 -5.38 15.78
N LEU A 119 -4.09 -4.41 15.83
CA LEU A 119 -3.33 -4.04 17.01
C LEU A 119 -3.82 -2.71 17.60
N SER A 120 -3.44 -2.44 18.85
CA SER A 120 -3.79 -1.21 19.58
C SER A 120 -5.30 -0.98 19.69
N MET A 121 -6.08 -2.07 19.75
CA MET A 121 -7.54 -2.01 19.67
C MET A 121 -8.19 -1.45 20.94
N LYS A 122 -7.46 -1.35 22.05
CA LYS A 122 -7.96 -0.73 23.29
C LYS A 122 -8.23 0.78 23.13
N ASP A 123 -7.50 1.43 22.20
CA ASP A 123 -7.55 2.87 21.98
C ASP A 123 -8.53 3.26 20.85
N LYS A 124 -9.05 2.26 20.12
CA LYS A 124 -10.00 2.42 19.01
C LYS A 124 -11.39 1.95 19.43
N ASN A 125 -12.45 2.64 19.02
CA ASN A 125 -13.81 2.34 19.47
C ASN A 125 -14.85 2.29 18.36
N THR A 126 -14.52 2.72 17.14
CA THR A 126 -15.42 2.71 15.98
C THR A 126 -14.82 1.97 14.79
N ILE A 127 -15.68 1.55 13.85
CA ILE A 127 -15.26 0.84 12.64
C ILE A 127 -14.42 1.73 11.73
N GLU A 128 -14.74 3.03 11.66
CA GLU A 128 -14.00 4.01 10.86
C GLU A 128 -12.53 4.13 11.28
N GLU A 129 -12.22 3.91 12.56
CA GLU A 129 -10.84 3.96 13.08
C GLU A 129 -10.00 2.73 12.69
N ILE A 130 -10.63 1.65 12.22
CA ILE A 130 -9.95 0.39 11.84
C ILE A 130 -10.15 0.00 10.39
N ALA A 131 -11.13 0.58 9.70
CA ALA A 131 -11.55 0.15 8.36
C ALA A 131 -10.40 0.17 7.35
N LYS A 132 -9.56 1.22 7.38
CA LYS A 132 -8.41 1.32 6.48
C LYS A 132 -7.37 0.24 6.78
N THR A 133 -6.98 0.04 8.05
CA THR A 133 -6.07 -1.04 8.45
C THR A 133 -6.62 -2.41 8.08
N LEU A 134 -7.90 -2.68 8.37
CA LEU A 134 -8.52 -3.95 8.00
C LEU A 134 -8.49 -4.19 6.49
N SER A 135 -8.81 -3.16 5.70
CA SER A 135 -8.75 -3.24 4.23
C SER A 135 -7.31 -3.44 3.72
N HIS A 136 -6.33 -2.83 4.38
CA HIS A 136 -4.91 -3.02 4.10
C HIS A 136 -4.47 -4.47 4.33
N GLU A 137 -4.72 -5.01 5.54
CA GLU A 137 -4.37 -6.39 5.88
C GLU A 137 -5.11 -7.41 5.01
N TYR A 138 -6.36 -7.12 4.67
CA TYR A 138 -7.11 -7.91 3.71
C TYR A 138 -6.55 -7.80 2.29
N GLY A 139 -5.98 -6.64 1.91
CA GLY A 139 -5.25 -6.44 0.67
C GLY A 139 -4.04 -7.35 0.54
N HIS A 140 -3.27 -7.55 1.62
CA HIS A 140 -2.20 -8.56 1.66
C HIS A 140 -2.73 -9.97 1.37
N HIS A 141 -3.86 -10.33 1.99
CA HIS A 141 -4.51 -11.62 1.76
C HIS A 141 -4.93 -11.81 0.29
N PHE A 142 -5.64 -10.81 -0.25
CA PHE A 142 -6.16 -10.82 -1.60
C PHE A 142 -5.06 -10.93 -2.65
N THR A 143 -4.09 -10.03 -2.58
CA THR A 143 -3.05 -9.90 -3.60
C THR A 143 -2.12 -11.11 -3.61
N LEU A 144 -1.73 -11.63 -2.44
CA LEU A 144 -0.93 -12.85 -2.35
C LEU A 144 -1.67 -14.06 -2.92
N TYR A 145 -2.96 -14.23 -2.60
CA TYR A 145 -3.75 -15.34 -3.11
C TYR A 145 -3.78 -15.33 -4.64
N TYR A 146 -4.09 -14.18 -5.25
CA TYR A 146 -4.26 -14.10 -6.70
C TYR A 146 -2.93 -14.14 -7.45
N LEU A 147 -1.82 -13.66 -6.89
CA LEU A 147 -0.50 -13.92 -7.44
C LEU A 147 -0.18 -15.43 -7.46
N ILE A 148 -0.49 -16.15 -6.38
CA ILE A 148 -0.28 -17.60 -6.31
C ILE A 148 -1.20 -18.33 -7.29
N LYS A 149 -2.48 -18.00 -7.32
CA LYS A 149 -3.48 -18.69 -8.14
C LYS A 149 -3.30 -18.39 -9.63
N GLY A 150 -3.18 -17.12 -9.98
CA GLY A 150 -3.20 -16.63 -11.35
C GLY A 150 -1.83 -16.65 -12.02
N GLU A 151 -0.75 -16.39 -11.27
CA GLU A 151 0.61 -16.38 -11.83
C GLU A 151 1.50 -17.52 -11.34
N ASN A 152 1.08 -18.26 -10.30
CA ASN A 152 1.92 -19.24 -9.63
C ASN A 152 3.27 -18.63 -9.18
N LYS A 153 3.19 -17.42 -8.61
CA LYS A 153 4.30 -16.65 -8.03
C LYS A 153 3.95 -16.16 -6.63
N THR A 154 4.97 -15.73 -5.90
CA THR A 154 4.85 -15.05 -4.62
C THR A 154 5.57 -13.69 -4.70
N PHE A 155 5.45 -12.86 -3.66
CA PHE A 155 6.20 -11.61 -3.59
C PHE A 155 7.72 -11.80 -3.60
N ASP A 156 8.26 -12.99 -3.27
CA ASP A 156 9.69 -13.29 -3.45
C ASP A 156 10.12 -13.30 -4.92
N GLN A 157 9.15 -13.37 -5.84
CA GLN A 157 9.34 -13.42 -7.29
C GLN A 157 8.73 -12.19 -7.96
N TRP A 158 8.56 -11.11 -7.20
CA TRP A 158 7.77 -9.97 -7.64
C TRP A 158 8.23 -9.34 -8.95
N GLN A 159 9.54 -9.28 -9.20
CA GLN A 159 10.12 -8.71 -10.43
C GLN A 159 9.70 -9.45 -11.70
N ASP A 160 9.25 -10.71 -11.56
CA ASP A 160 8.76 -11.51 -12.66
C ASP A 160 7.23 -11.42 -12.81
N THR A 161 6.51 -10.78 -11.88
CA THR A 161 5.04 -10.69 -11.90
C THR A 161 4.52 -9.72 -12.95
N GLN A 162 3.37 -10.00 -13.57
CA GLN A 162 2.74 -9.04 -14.47
C GLN A 162 2.29 -7.79 -13.69
N TYR A 163 1.87 -7.96 -12.44
CA TYR A 163 1.58 -6.86 -11.53
C TYR A 163 2.72 -5.84 -11.50
N ALA A 164 3.95 -6.27 -11.17
CA ALA A 164 5.09 -5.36 -11.07
C ALA A 164 5.42 -4.67 -12.40
N ALA A 165 5.21 -5.34 -13.54
CA ALA A 165 5.43 -4.71 -14.85
C ALA A 165 4.39 -3.64 -15.16
N ILE A 166 3.11 -3.96 -14.98
CA ILE A 166 1.99 -3.02 -15.19
C ILE A 166 2.15 -1.83 -14.24
N ARG A 167 2.55 -2.09 -13.00
CA ARG A 167 2.76 -1.04 -11.99
C ARG A 167 4.01 -0.18 -12.25
N GLY A 168 4.88 -0.58 -13.17
CA GLY A 168 6.09 0.19 -13.51
C GLY A 168 7.31 -0.12 -12.64
N LEU A 169 7.31 -1.19 -11.84
CA LEU A 169 8.22 -1.41 -10.72
C LEU A 169 9.39 -2.36 -10.99
N VAL A 170 9.37 -3.15 -12.07
CA VAL A 170 10.34 -4.24 -12.33
C VAL A 170 11.81 -3.82 -12.20
N GLU A 171 12.13 -2.62 -12.66
CA GLU A 171 13.50 -2.06 -12.65
C GLU A 171 13.73 -0.98 -11.57
N ASP A 172 12.76 -0.75 -10.68
CA ASP A 172 12.92 0.22 -9.60
C ASP A 172 13.71 -0.40 -8.45
N GLU A 173 15.01 -0.10 -8.38
CA GLU A 173 15.94 -0.67 -7.37
C GLU A 173 15.55 -0.35 -5.93
N ARG A 174 14.66 0.62 -5.70
CA ARG A 174 14.15 0.93 -4.36
C ARG A 174 13.18 -0.14 -3.89
N VAL A 175 12.45 -0.78 -4.80
CA VAL A 175 11.42 -1.77 -4.46
C VAL A 175 12.07 -3.11 -4.07
N SER A 176 11.61 -3.70 -2.96
CA SER A 176 12.05 -5.04 -2.51
C SER A 176 10.87 -5.87 -1.98
N ASN A 177 11.12 -7.13 -1.62
CA ASN A 177 10.15 -8.00 -0.92
C ASN A 177 10.44 -8.09 0.59
N ASP A 178 11.34 -7.26 1.09
CA ASP A 178 11.69 -7.11 2.50
C ASP A 178 11.49 -5.65 2.92
N TYR A 179 11.91 -5.30 4.13
CA TYR A 179 11.78 -3.95 4.67
C TYR A 179 13.11 -3.18 4.67
N GLU A 180 14.13 -3.63 3.92
CA GLU A 180 15.47 -3.00 3.95
C GLU A 180 15.44 -1.53 3.48
N ASN A 181 14.58 -1.21 2.52
CA ASN A 181 14.42 0.14 1.98
C ASN A 181 13.27 0.93 2.65
N GLY A 182 12.58 0.36 3.63
CA GLY A 182 11.40 0.92 4.29
C GLY A 182 10.08 0.28 3.80
N HIS A 183 9.05 0.33 4.66
CA HIS A 183 7.72 -0.27 4.42
C HIS A 183 7.11 0.19 3.10
N GLN A 184 7.18 1.48 2.81
CA GLN A 184 6.64 2.06 1.58
C GLN A 184 7.26 1.48 0.29
N TRP A 185 8.45 0.89 0.35
CA TRP A 185 9.13 0.28 -0.81
C TRP A 185 8.97 -1.23 -0.89
N ASN A 186 8.29 -1.84 0.08
CA ASN A 186 8.00 -3.26 0.04
C ASN A 186 6.85 -3.54 -0.96
N ILE A 187 7.06 -4.49 -1.86
CA ILE A 187 6.10 -4.80 -2.93
C ILE A 187 4.76 -5.37 -2.44
N SER A 188 4.74 -6.07 -1.29
CA SER A 188 3.46 -6.50 -0.71
C SER A 188 2.70 -5.34 -0.10
N GLU A 189 3.40 -4.37 0.53
CA GLU A 189 2.76 -3.15 1.05
C GLU A 189 2.18 -2.29 -0.08
N ILE A 190 2.93 -2.12 -1.19
CA ILE A 190 2.44 -1.41 -2.37
C ILE A 190 1.19 -2.11 -2.94
N ALA A 191 1.19 -3.45 -3.01
CA ALA A 191 0.04 -4.21 -3.50
C ALA A 191 -1.18 -4.10 -2.57
N ALA A 192 -0.98 -4.10 -1.25
CA ALA A 192 -2.03 -3.91 -0.26
C ALA A 192 -2.64 -2.50 -0.32
N GLU A 193 -1.83 -1.45 -0.47
CA GLU A 193 -2.33 -0.08 -0.65
C GLU A 193 -3.04 0.11 -2.01
N ASP A 194 -2.54 -0.53 -3.08
CA ASP A 194 -3.23 -0.56 -4.37
C ASP A 194 -4.62 -1.24 -4.21
N TYR A 195 -4.70 -2.33 -3.43
CA TYR A 195 -5.97 -2.99 -3.13
C TYR A 195 -6.95 -2.05 -2.41
N ILE A 196 -6.51 -1.27 -1.42
CA ILE A 196 -7.39 -0.30 -0.75
C ILE A 196 -7.97 0.65 -1.80
N GLN A 197 -7.14 1.25 -2.65
CA GLN A 197 -7.58 2.21 -3.66
C GLN A 197 -8.63 1.63 -4.62
N ILE A 198 -8.45 0.37 -5.04
CA ILE A 198 -9.28 -0.25 -6.08
C ILE A 198 -10.52 -0.95 -5.47
N PHE A 199 -10.35 -1.67 -4.36
CA PHE A 199 -11.29 -2.67 -3.84
C PHE A 199 -11.62 -2.53 -2.36
N GLY A 200 -10.87 -1.68 -1.63
CA GLY A 200 -11.09 -1.43 -0.22
C GLY A 200 -12.51 -0.95 0.07
N SER A 201 -12.97 -1.19 1.29
CA SER A 201 -14.33 -0.83 1.70
C SER A 201 -14.62 0.67 1.55
N PRO A 202 -15.89 1.07 1.38
CA PRO A 202 -16.27 2.48 1.40
C PRO A 202 -15.85 3.19 2.70
N THR A 203 -15.90 2.48 3.84
CA THR A 203 -15.52 3.02 5.15
C THR A 203 -14.02 3.34 5.21
N ALA A 204 -13.16 2.51 4.61
CA ALA A 204 -11.73 2.75 4.51
C ALA A 204 -11.36 3.99 3.66
N LYS A 205 -12.30 4.46 2.83
CA LYS A 205 -12.10 5.57 1.89
C LYS A 205 -12.76 6.88 2.34
N ILE A 206 -13.28 6.94 3.57
CA ILE A 206 -13.96 8.13 4.07
C ILE A 206 -12.98 9.33 4.08
N PRO A 207 -13.32 10.44 3.39
CA PRO A 207 -12.46 11.60 3.35
C PRO A 207 -12.64 12.49 4.58
N LYS A 208 -11.61 13.28 4.89
CA LYS A 208 -11.67 14.37 5.86
C LYS A 208 -11.48 15.72 5.19
N THR A 209 -12.16 16.75 5.69
CA THR A 209 -12.06 18.10 5.17
C THR A 209 -11.01 18.92 5.92
N TYR A 210 -10.30 19.77 5.18
CA TYR A 210 -9.30 20.70 5.71
C TYR A 210 -9.52 22.12 5.22
N ASP A 211 -9.18 23.09 6.06
CA ASP A 211 -9.24 24.51 5.76
C ASP A 211 -7.84 25.08 5.56
N ASP A 212 -7.67 25.86 4.50
CA ASP A 212 -6.44 26.61 4.26
C ASP A 212 -6.25 27.75 5.28
N ILE A 213 -5.13 28.46 5.19
CA ILE A 213 -4.79 29.53 6.13
C ILE A 213 -5.85 30.65 6.18
N ILE A 214 -6.52 30.94 5.05
CA ILE A 214 -7.56 31.97 4.97
C ILE A 214 -8.84 31.50 5.66
N LYS A 215 -9.34 30.30 5.32
CA LYS A 215 -10.53 29.74 5.98
C LYS A 215 -10.29 29.55 7.49
N ARG A 216 -9.08 29.16 7.92
CA ARG A 216 -8.73 29.08 9.35
C ARG A 216 -8.71 30.45 10.03
N GLU A 217 -8.25 31.50 9.35
CA GLU A 217 -8.31 32.88 9.86
C GLU A 217 -9.77 33.34 10.05
N GLU A 218 -10.61 33.15 9.04
CA GLU A 218 -12.05 33.48 9.07
C GLU A 218 -12.77 32.77 10.24
N LYS A 219 -12.43 31.50 10.48
CA LYS A 219 -12.97 30.69 11.59
C LYS A 219 -12.32 30.97 12.94
N LYS A 220 -11.28 31.81 13.00
CA LYS A 220 -10.45 32.07 14.20
C LYS A 220 -9.83 30.80 14.78
N GLN A 221 -9.27 29.96 13.92
CA GLN A 221 -8.67 28.66 14.24
C GLN A 221 -7.19 28.58 13.88
N LEU A 222 -6.51 29.72 13.68
CA LEU A 222 -5.08 29.75 13.32
C LEU A 222 -4.17 29.17 14.42
N ASP A 223 -4.59 29.27 15.67
CA ASP A 223 -3.87 28.71 16.83
C ASP A 223 -4.14 27.21 17.05
N GLN A 224 -5.06 26.61 16.29
CA GLN A 224 -5.38 25.19 16.41
C GLN A 224 -4.38 24.35 15.61
N THR A 225 -3.85 23.32 16.26
CA THR A 225 -3.05 22.30 15.58
C THR A 225 -3.94 21.55 14.60
N ILE A 226 -3.60 21.58 13.31
CA ILE A 226 -4.23 20.70 12.32
C ILE A 226 -3.89 19.27 12.73
N ARG A 227 -4.90 18.41 12.89
CA ARG A 227 -4.70 17.00 13.28
C ARG A 227 -5.02 16.09 12.11
N TRP A 228 -4.03 15.31 11.70
CA TRP A 228 -4.14 14.28 10.69
C TRP A 228 -3.27 13.07 11.06
N ASN A 229 -3.53 11.94 10.41
CA ASN A 229 -2.75 10.71 10.50
C ASN A 229 -2.80 10.00 9.14
N ASN A 230 -2.07 8.89 9.03
CA ASN A 230 -2.00 8.04 7.84
C ASN A 230 -3.31 7.28 7.52
N HIS A 231 -4.34 7.36 8.38
CA HIS A 231 -5.65 6.74 8.14
C HIS A 231 -6.59 7.58 7.27
N ILE A 232 -6.25 8.85 7.03
CA ILE A 232 -7.14 9.76 6.31
C ILE A 232 -6.90 9.60 4.81
N PHE A 233 -7.80 8.87 4.16
CA PHE A 233 -7.61 8.39 2.79
C PHE A 233 -7.34 9.49 1.76
N ASN A 234 -8.05 10.62 1.81
CA ASN A 234 -7.85 11.73 0.88
C ASN A 234 -6.59 12.59 1.18
N VAL A 235 -5.80 12.23 2.18
CA VAL A 235 -4.48 12.82 2.50
C VAL A 235 -3.37 11.80 2.32
N TYR A 236 -3.66 10.55 2.66
CA TYR A 236 -2.74 9.42 2.69
C TYR A 236 -3.38 8.22 1.95
N PRO A 237 -3.60 8.32 0.62
CA PRO A 237 -4.23 7.25 -0.16
C PRO A 237 -3.33 6.02 -0.35
N GLN A 238 -2.03 6.19 -0.16
CA GLN A 238 -1.02 5.13 -0.10
C GLN A 238 0.18 5.60 0.74
N GLU A 239 0.98 4.66 1.24
CA GLU A 239 2.21 4.97 2.00
C GLU A 239 3.32 5.57 1.14
N ASN A 240 3.45 5.08 -0.09
CA ASN A 240 4.53 5.49 -0.98
C ASN A 240 4.16 6.69 -1.86
N PHE A 241 4.48 7.90 -1.43
CA PHE A 241 4.24 9.11 -2.24
C PHE A 241 5.18 9.28 -3.43
N ASN A 242 6.24 8.48 -3.53
CA ASN A 242 7.24 8.55 -4.60
C ASN A 242 6.85 7.78 -5.86
N ILE A 243 5.76 7.00 -5.82
CA ILE A 243 5.16 6.35 -6.98
C ILE A 243 3.75 6.93 -7.23
N PRO A 244 3.22 6.87 -8.47
CA PRO A 244 1.84 7.28 -8.74
C PRO A 244 0.83 6.43 -7.98
N LEU A 245 -0.42 6.91 -7.84
CA LEU A 245 -1.51 6.12 -7.28
C LEU A 245 -1.84 4.93 -8.19
N ALA A 246 -2.45 3.89 -7.64
CA ALA A 246 -2.86 2.70 -8.41
C ALA A 246 -3.78 3.08 -9.58
N GLN A 247 -4.72 3.98 -9.30
CA GLN A 247 -5.71 4.49 -10.27
C GLN A 247 -5.09 5.46 -11.30
N ASP A 248 -3.89 6.00 -11.03
CA ASP A 248 -3.16 6.82 -12.00
C ASP A 248 -2.44 5.96 -13.07
N ILE A 249 -2.37 4.65 -12.88
CA ILE A 249 -1.66 3.71 -13.76
C ILE A 249 -2.69 2.85 -14.53
N PRO A 250 -2.83 3.07 -15.85
CA PRO A 250 -3.72 2.25 -16.68
C PRO A 250 -3.41 0.75 -16.56
N GLY A 251 -4.45 -0.06 -16.42
CA GLY A 251 -4.37 -1.52 -16.39
C GLY A 251 -4.12 -2.16 -15.02
N VAL A 252 -3.73 -1.41 -13.96
CA VAL A 252 -3.55 -2.02 -12.62
C VAL A 252 -4.86 -2.57 -12.07
N ALA A 253 -5.94 -1.79 -12.14
CA ALA A 253 -7.26 -2.23 -11.69
C ALA A 253 -7.77 -3.41 -12.53
N ASP A 254 -7.67 -3.32 -13.86
CA ASP A 254 -8.11 -4.39 -14.76
C ASP A 254 -7.35 -5.69 -14.52
N TYR A 255 -6.03 -5.62 -14.34
CA TYR A 255 -5.20 -6.76 -14.00
C TYR A 255 -5.73 -7.52 -12.78
N TRP A 256 -5.99 -6.82 -11.68
CA TRP A 256 -6.47 -7.49 -10.47
C TRP A 256 -7.90 -8.02 -10.64
N ARG A 257 -8.77 -7.32 -11.37
CA ARG A 257 -10.14 -7.78 -11.66
C ARG A 257 -10.13 -9.07 -12.47
N GLU A 258 -9.35 -9.12 -13.54
CA GLU A 258 -9.20 -10.32 -14.40
C GLU A 258 -8.59 -11.48 -13.61
N LEU A 259 -7.55 -11.22 -12.82
CA LEU A 259 -6.90 -12.25 -12.01
C LEU A 259 -7.84 -12.85 -10.96
N ALA A 260 -8.75 -12.01 -10.44
CA ALA A 260 -9.73 -12.38 -9.44
C ALA A 260 -11.03 -12.99 -10.00
N GLY A 261 -11.27 -12.91 -11.31
CA GLY A 261 -12.55 -13.29 -11.90
C GLY A 261 -13.69 -12.35 -11.49
N LEU A 262 -13.38 -11.05 -11.36
CA LEU A 262 -14.28 -9.97 -10.96
C LEU A 262 -14.61 -9.03 -12.13
N GLU A 263 -14.59 -9.53 -13.36
CA GLU A 263 -14.79 -8.75 -14.58
C GLU A 263 -16.23 -8.19 -14.70
N ASP A 264 -17.18 -8.84 -14.03
CA ASP A 264 -18.59 -8.43 -13.98
C ASP A 264 -18.85 -7.38 -12.87
N LEU A 265 -17.86 -7.09 -12.01
CA LEU A 265 -18.00 -6.06 -10.99
C LEU A 265 -18.19 -4.69 -11.64
N GLU A 266 -19.24 -3.96 -11.24
CA GLU A 266 -19.50 -2.61 -11.73
C GLU A 266 -18.29 -1.71 -11.41
N ILE A 267 -17.63 -1.20 -12.45
CA ILE A 267 -16.58 -0.20 -12.27
C ILE A 267 -17.25 1.16 -12.25
N HIS A 268 -17.08 1.85 -11.12
CA HIS A 268 -17.35 3.27 -11.06
C HIS A 268 -16.28 4.03 -11.86
N PRO A 269 -16.67 5.01 -12.69
CA PRO A 269 -15.71 5.79 -13.46
C PRO A 269 -14.62 6.37 -12.57
N ILE A 270 -13.38 6.33 -13.05
CA ILE A 270 -12.26 7.00 -12.40
C ILE A 270 -12.35 8.48 -12.79
N PRO A 271 -12.27 9.43 -11.84
CA PRO A 271 -12.28 10.85 -12.17
C PRO A 271 -11.04 11.22 -13.00
N SER A 272 -11.16 12.20 -13.89
CA SER A 272 -9.98 12.71 -14.59
C SER A 272 -9.03 13.45 -13.63
N THR A 273 -7.74 13.41 -13.95
CA THR A 273 -6.70 14.08 -13.18
C THR A 273 -6.81 15.60 -13.29
N SER A 274 -6.70 16.30 -12.17
CA SER A 274 -6.57 17.76 -12.15
C SER A 274 -5.15 18.21 -12.52
N HIS A 275 -5.00 19.43 -13.02
CA HIS A 275 -3.72 20.09 -13.21
C HIS A 275 -3.55 21.22 -12.20
N ILE A 276 -2.49 21.22 -11.40
CA ILE A 276 -2.21 22.18 -10.34
C ILE A 276 -1.13 23.18 -10.77
N ALA A 277 -1.28 24.45 -10.37
CA ALA A 277 -0.34 25.52 -10.65
C ALA A 277 -0.25 26.54 -9.49
N LEU A 278 0.93 27.15 -9.31
CA LEU A 278 1.10 28.35 -8.49
C LEU A 278 0.71 29.56 -9.34
N THR A 279 -0.50 30.08 -9.20
CA THR A 279 -1.02 31.14 -10.09
C THR A 279 -0.73 32.55 -9.61
N GLN A 280 -0.48 32.74 -8.32
CA GLN A 280 -0.14 34.07 -7.79
C GLN A 280 0.73 34.00 -6.53
N VAL A 281 1.66 34.96 -6.40
CA VAL A 281 2.39 35.26 -5.16
C VAL A 281 2.09 36.70 -4.77
N LYS A 282 1.60 36.93 -3.56
CA LYS A 282 1.36 38.28 -3.01
C LYS A 282 2.39 38.58 -1.93
N ASP A 283 3.10 39.70 -2.08
CA ASP A 283 3.93 40.27 -1.01
C ASP A 283 3.02 41.02 -0.02
N LEU A 284 3.06 40.60 1.25
CA LEU A 284 2.29 41.22 2.33
C LEU A 284 3.14 42.23 3.13
N GLY A 285 4.41 42.43 2.76
CA GLY A 285 5.42 43.17 3.49
C GLY A 285 6.10 42.35 4.59
N TYR A 286 7.17 42.89 5.17
CA TYR A 286 7.90 42.26 6.29
C TYR A 286 8.39 40.83 5.99
N ASN A 287 8.82 40.58 4.75
CA ASN A 287 9.23 39.26 4.25
C ASN A 287 8.12 38.19 4.36
N LYS A 288 6.85 38.60 4.38
CA LYS A 288 5.70 37.70 4.40
C LYS A 288 5.07 37.61 3.02
N LYS A 289 5.00 36.39 2.50
CA LYS A 289 4.40 36.08 1.20
C LYS A 289 3.15 35.21 1.38
N GLN A 290 2.18 35.40 0.50
CA GLN A 290 1.02 34.54 0.35
C GLN A 290 1.08 33.88 -1.03
N PHE A 291 0.94 32.56 -1.06
CA PHE A 291 1.03 31.75 -2.28
C PHE A 291 -0.37 31.21 -2.59
N ILE A 292 -0.80 31.40 -3.82
CA ILE A 292 -2.14 31.09 -4.28
C ILE A 292 -2.02 30.01 -5.34
N ILE A 293 -2.56 28.86 -5.00
CA ILE A 293 -2.52 27.65 -5.80
C ILE A 293 -3.92 27.42 -6.36
N GLU A 294 -4.01 27.16 -7.65
CA GLU A 294 -5.27 26.83 -8.33
C GLU A 294 -5.08 25.55 -9.13
N TRP A 295 -6.19 24.87 -9.43
CA TRP A 295 -6.18 23.66 -10.23
C TRP A 295 -7.40 23.55 -11.14
N THR A 296 -7.28 22.73 -12.17
CA THR A 296 -8.39 22.45 -13.09
C THR A 296 -9.40 21.49 -12.48
N GLU A 297 -10.67 21.69 -12.85
CA GLU A 297 -11.74 20.79 -12.47
C GLU A 297 -11.54 19.43 -13.16
N GLY A 298 -11.65 18.35 -12.39
CA GLY A 298 -11.72 17.00 -12.94
C GLY A 298 -13.09 16.72 -13.55
N ILE A 299 -13.17 15.73 -14.43
CA ILE A 299 -14.40 15.27 -15.07
C ILE A 299 -14.71 13.89 -14.53
N ASP A 300 -15.93 13.72 -14.00
CA ASP A 300 -16.50 12.40 -13.67
C ASP A 300 -17.59 12.07 -14.70
N ALA A 301 -17.51 10.89 -15.32
CA ALA A 301 -18.48 10.44 -16.31
C ALA A 301 -19.91 10.34 -15.76
N LYS A 302 -20.09 10.22 -14.43
CA LYS A 302 -21.41 10.14 -13.77
C LYS A 302 -21.94 11.48 -13.23
N THR A 303 -21.28 12.62 -13.46
CA THR A 303 -21.65 13.98 -12.98
C THR A 303 -21.73 14.15 -11.46
N SER A 304 -21.21 13.20 -10.69
CA SER A 304 -21.18 13.28 -9.23
C SER A 304 -20.19 14.37 -8.77
N PRO A 305 -20.48 15.10 -7.66
CA PRO A 305 -19.57 16.12 -7.17
C PRO A 305 -18.22 15.52 -6.78
N LEU A 306 -17.13 16.05 -7.35
CA LEU A 306 -15.78 15.64 -7.00
C LEU A 306 -15.31 16.34 -5.72
N LEU A 307 -14.45 15.65 -4.98
CA LEU A 307 -13.72 16.18 -3.83
C LEU A 307 -12.26 16.39 -4.21
N TYR A 308 -11.73 17.57 -3.92
CA TYR A 308 -10.35 17.95 -4.18
C TYR A 308 -9.65 18.19 -2.86
N THR A 309 -8.52 17.52 -2.63
CA THR A 309 -7.69 17.75 -1.44
C THR A 309 -6.28 18.11 -1.83
N VAL A 310 -5.86 19.33 -1.48
CA VAL A 310 -4.49 19.81 -1.69
C VAL A 310 -3.62 19.31 -0.55
N VAL A 311 -2.52 18.67 -0.89
CA VAL A 311 -1.57 18.09 0.06
C VAL A 311 -0.16 18.53 -0.32
N ALA A 312 0.60 19.03 0.65
CA ALA A 312 2.03 19.26 0.50
C ALA A 312 2.82 18.08 1.06
N PHE A 313 3.98 17.85 0.49
CA PHE A 313 4.92 16.80 0.88
C PHE A 313 6.27 17.42 1.21
N ASP A 314 6.97 16.85 2.18
CA ASP A 314 8.36 17.22 2.47
C ASP A 314 9.30 16.88 1.29
N GLU A 315 10.57 17.30 1.40
CA GLU A 315 11.58 17.13 0.34
C GLU A 315 11.89 15.66 0.01
N HIS A 316 11.46 14.72 0.86
CA HIS A 316 11.67 13.29 0.68
C HIS A 316 10.38 12.53 0.38
N ASN A 317 9.26 13.24 0.26
CA ASN A 317 7.92 12.68 0.14
C ASN A 317 7.64 11.62 1.23
N GLN A 318 7.99 11.92 2.49
CA GLN A 318 7.75 11.05 3.64
C GLN A 318 6.58 11.53 4.50
N GLN A 319 6.41 12.85 4.62
CA GLN A 319 5.30 13.44 5.38
C GLN A 319 4.33 14.17 4.46
N ALA A 320 3.05 13.84 4.60
CA ALA A 320 1.95 14.58 3.98
C ALA A 320 1.43 15.67 4.92
N ILE A 321 1.11 16.83 4.38
CA ILE A 321 0.57 17.99 5.09
C ILE A 321 -0.71 18.43 4.38
N PRO A 322 -1.89 18.17 4.96
CA PRO A 322 -3.14 18.57 4.33
C PRO A 322 -3.30 20.09 4.37
N ILE A 323 -3.62 20.68 3.22
CA ILE A 323 -3.78 22.13 3.07
C ILE A 323 -5.25 22.51 3.03
N LYS A 324 -6.01 21.92 2.11
CA LYS A 324 -7.42 22.30 1.89
C LYS A 324 -8.20 21.20 1.21
N THR A 325 -9.46 21.07 1.60
CA THR A 325 -10.45 20.26 0.88
C THR A 325 -11.58 21.14 0.37
N VAL A 326 -11.96 20.95 -0.89
CA VAL A 326 -13.13 21.60 -1.51
C VAL A 326 -13.89 20.62 -2.40
N LYS A 327 -15.15 20.91 -2.71
CA LYS A 327 -15.98 20.14 -3.63
C LYS A 327 -16.18 20.86 -4.97
N THR A 328 -16.60 20.11 -5.99
CA THR A 328 -17.14 20.68 -7.23
C THR A 328 -18.17 21.78 -6.94
N GLY A 329 -18.04 22.90 -7.65
CA GLY A 329 -18.83 24.11 -7.45
C GLY A 329 -18.27 25.10 -6.42
N GLU A 330 -17.30 24.70 -5.58
CA GLU A 330 -16.49 25.64 -4.80
C GLU A 330 -15.32 26.20 -5.63
N LYS A 331 -14.71 27.28 -5.15
CA LYS A 331 -13.50 27.83 -5.77
C LYS A 331 -12.33 26.83 -5.63
N LEU A 332 -11.84 26.32 -6.75
CA LEU A 332 -10.69 25.41 -6.85
C LEU A 332 -9.37 26.14 -6.62
N GLN A 333 -9.17 26.57 -5.38
CA GLN A 333 -8.04 27.36 -4.95
C GLN A 333 -7.68 27.06 -3.50
N ALA A 334 -6.38 27.03 -3.21
CA ALA A 334 -5.84 27.00 -1.86
C ALA A 334 -4.86 28.16 -1.66
N VAL A 335 -4.82 28.68 -0.43
CA VAL A 335 -3.89 29.74 -0.05
C VAL A 335 -2.97 29.22 1.05
N ILE A 336 -1.66 29.35 0.85
CA ILE A 336 -0.63 28.95 1.82
C ILE A 336 0.36 30.08 2.07
N GLY A 337 1.22 29.91 3.06
CA GLY A 337 2.24 30.89 3.43
C GLY A 337 1.70 31.80 4.52
N SER A 338 1.52 33.08 4.25
CA SER A 338 1.12 34.05 5.28
C SER A 338 -0.27 34.64 5.07
N VAL A 339 -0.94 34.95 6.18
CA VAL A 339 -2.13 35.80 6.25
C VAL A 339 -1.85 37.04 7.08
N LYS A 340 -2.35 38.19 6.62
CA LYS A 340 -2.21 39.48 7.29
C LYS A 340 -3.54 39.83 7.98
N MET A 341 -3.50 39.94 9.30
CA MET A 341 -4.67 40.21 10.13
C MET A 341 -4.58 41.60 10.76
N LYS A 342 -5.73 42.26 10.94
CA LYS A 342 -5.83 43.51 11.69
C LYS A 342 -6.56 43.28 13.01
N LYS A 343 -5.87 43.47 14.14
CA LYS A 343 -6.44 43.36 15.49
C LYS A 343 -6.40 44.74 16.16
N GLY A 344 -7.48 45.51 15.99
CA GLY A 344 -7.53 46.90 16.44
C GLY A 344 -6.57 47.80 15.65
N LEU A 345 -5.53 48.31 16.31
CA LEU A 345 -4.47 49.10 15.69
C LEU A 345 -3.24 48.26 15.29
N GLU A 346 -3.19 47.00 15.70
CA GLU A 346 -2.06 46.10 15.42
C GLU A 346 -2.28 45.36 14.10
N ILE A 347 -1.18 45.19 13.36
CA ILE A 347 -1.10 44.29 12.20
C ILE A 347 -0.35 43.04 12.67
N LEU A 348 -1.01 41.90 12.58
CA LEU A 348 -0.44 40.60 12.91
C LEU A 348 -0.27 39.78 11.63
N TYR A 349 0.76 38.94 11.61
CA TYR A 349 0.96 37.96 10.54
C TYR A 349 0.94 36.57 11.17
N TYR A 350 0.26 35.66 10.52
CA TYR A 350 0.38 34.23 10.78
C TYR A 350 0.97 33.59 9.54
N THR A 351 1.90 32.65 9.71
CA THR A 351 2.59 31.96 8.62
C THR A 351 2.52 30.46 8.85
N ASP A 352 2.18 29.69 7.81
CA ASP A 352 2.28 28.24 7.80
C ASP A 352 3.75 27.81 7.94
N HIS A 353 4.07 27.07 8.99
CA HIS A 353 5.44 26.63 9.30
C HIS A 353 6.07 25.75 8.23
N PHE A 354 5.27 25.02 7.43
CA PHE A 354 5.80 24.15 6.39
C PHE A 354 6.33 24.91 5.16
N THR A 355 6.17 26.25 5.11
CA THR A 355 6.63 27.09 4.00
C THR A 355 8.07 27.60 4.16
N GLU A 356 8.83 27.04 5.11
CA GLU A 356 10.23 27.38 5.38
C GLU A 356 11.23 26.68 4.44
N THR A 357 10.79 25.60 3.78
CA THR A 357 11.62 24.79 2.86
C THR A 357 10.80 24.43 1.63
N PRO A 358 11.43 24.15 0.47
CA PRO A 358 10.71 23.71 -0.72
C PRO A 358 9.75 22.54 -0.45
N LYS A 359 8.63 22.53 -1.16
CA LYS A 359 7.60 21.47 -1.03
C LYS A 359 7.10 21.03 -2.39
N ASP A 360 6.87 19.74 -2.51
CA ASP A 360 6.05 19.17 -3.58
C ASP A 360 4.58 19.24 -3.16
N ILE A 361 3.70 19.64 -4.07
CA ILE A 361 2.28 19.80 -3.81
C ILE A 361 1.49 19.06 -4.88
N ARG A 362 0.46 18.32 -4.44
CA ARG A 362 -0.47 17.62 -5.33
C ARG A 362 -1.91 17.91 -4.91
N VAL A 363 -2.82 17.79 -5.86
CA VAL A 363 -4.26 17.69 -5.62
C VAL A 363 -4.64 16.23 -5.78
N PHE A 364 -5.27 15.67 -4.75
CA PHE A 364 -5.99 14.41 -4.86
C PHE A 364 -7.44 14.69 -5.23
N THR A 365 -7.87 14.15 -6.36
CA THR A 365 -9.23 14.27 -6.89
C THR A 365 -9.96 12.96 -6.66
N MET A 366 -11.04 12.99 -5.90
CA MET A 366 -11.77 11.81 -5.46
C MET A 366 -13.26 11.93 -5.79
N ASN A 367 -13.87 10.85 -6.27
CA ASN A 367 -15.32 10.79 -6.47
C ASN A 367 -16.06 10.20 -5.24
N GLU A 368 -17.38 10.09 -5.33
CA GLU A 368 -18.21 9.57 -4.23
C GLU A 368 -18.00 8.09 -3.90
N TYR A 369 -17.40 7.33 -4.82
CA TYR A 369 -17.07 5.91 -4.66
C TYR A 369 -15.68 5.70 -4.06
N GLY A 370 -14.94 6.78 -3.78
CA GLY A 370 -13.58 6.73 -3.27
C GLY A 370 -12.53 6.40 -4.33
N ASN A 371 -12.85 6.43 -5.63
CA ASN A 371 -11.82 6.42 -6.67
C ASN A 371 -11.04 7.73 -6.57
N ILE A 372 -9.73 7.64 -6.46
CA ILE A 372 -8.84 8.78 -6.20
C ILE A 372 -7.70 8.80 -7.22
N VAL A 373 -7.43 9.96 -7.80
CA VAL A 373 -6.31 10.20 -8.72
C VAL A 373 -5.49 11.39 -8.25
N SER A 374 -4.25 11.50 -8.72
CA SER A 374 -3.34 12.61 -8.38
C SER A 374 -3.12 13.56 -9.56
N SER A 375 -2.96 14.85 -9.25
CA SER A 375 -2.52 15.85 -10.22
C SER A 375 -1.06 15.66 -10.64
N ASN A 376 -0.58 16.52 -11.55
CA ASN A 376 0.85 16.77 -11.67
C ASN A 376 1.46 17.25 -10.34
N ILE A 377 2.78 17.13 -10.22
CA ILE A 377 3.54 17.64 -9.07
C ILE A 377 3.82 19.13 -9.29
N LEU A 378 3.45 19.96 -8.32
CA LEU A 378 3.86 21.37 -8.24
C LEU A 378 4.94 21.52 -7.16
N THR A 379 6.19 21.73 -7.57
CA THR A 379 7.27 22.07 -6.64
C THR A 379 7.30 23.58 -6.41
N ILE A 380 7.20 24.00 -5.15
CA ILE A 380 7.31 25.42 -4.76
C ILE A 380 8.57 25.63 -3.92
N ASP A 381 9.50 26.42 -4.44
CA ASP A 381 10.53 27.09 -3.65
C ASP A 381 9.93 28.40 -3.07
N PHE A 382 9.73 28.47 -1.75
CA PHE A 382 9.11 29.63 -1.12
C PHE A 382 10.03 30.87 -1.06
N GLU A 383 11.34 30.68 -1.17
CA GLU A 383 12.31 31.76 -1.27
C GLU A 383 12.28 32.37 -2.67
N GLN A 384 12.26 31.51 -3.70
CA GLN A 384 12.27 31.87 -5.12
C GLN A 384 11.05 31.30 -5.88
N PRO A 385 9.83 31.74 -5.55
CA PRO A 385 8.64 31.13 -6.11
C PRO A 385 8.48 31.47 -7.60
N MET A 386 8.18 30.44 -8.39
CA MET A 386 7.89 30.58 -9.81
C MET A 386 6.40 30.43 -10.06
N VAL A 387 5.75 31.50 -10.51
CA VAL A 387 4.36 31.46 -10.96
C VAL A 387 4.30 30.65 -12.26
N THR A 388 3.38 29.70 -12.33
CA THR A 388 3.14 28.84 -13.50
C THR A 388 1.73 29.06 -14.03
N GLU A 389 1.55 28.90 -15.34
CA GLU A 389 0.23 28.97 -15.93
C GLU A 389 -0.59 27.72 -15.59
N LEU A 390 -1.90 27.92 -15.42
CA LEU A 390 -2.82 26.80 -15.23
C LEU A 390 -3.13 26.20 -16.61
N ASN A 391 -2.55 25.04 -16.90
CA ASN A 391 -2.83 24.33 -18.14
C ASN A 391 -4.20 23.65 -18.07
N HIS A 392 -5.07 23.96 -19.03
CA HIS A 392 -6.41 23.38 -19.17
C HIS A 392 -6.47 22.19 -20.13
N GLU A 393 -5.36 21.84 -20.79
CA GLU A 393 -5.29 20.64 -21.59
C GLU A 393 -5.43 19.40 -20.70
N GLU A 394 -6.19 18.41 -21.18
CA GLU A 394 -6.29 17.12 -20.50
C GLU A 394 -4.89 16.53 -20.37
N TYR A 395 -4.44 16.37 -19.12
CA TYR A 395 -3.25 15.60 -18.81
C TYR A 395 -3.52 14.16 -19.23
N THR A 396 -3.09 13.79 -20.42
CA THR A 396 -3.05 12.40 -20.87
C THR A 396 -1.73 11.82 -20.39
N PRO A 397 -1.71 10.75 -19.56
CA PRO A 397 -0.48 10.15 -19.06
C PRO A 397 0.33 9.39 -20.14
N GLN A 398 0.64 10.01 -21.27
CA GLN A 398 1.30 9.38 -22.41
C GLN A 398 2.70 8.86 -22.05
N GLU A 399 3.41 9.53 -21.14
CA GLU A 399 4.73 9.08 -20.65
C GLU A 399 4.63 7.85 -19.73
N LYS A 400 3.54 7.72 -18.98
CA LYS A 400 3.31 6.57 -18.09
C LYS A 400 3.01 5.30 -18.91
N ASP A 401 2.22 5.43 -19.98
CA ASP A 401 1.91 4.33 -20.87
C ASP A 401 3.15 3.73 -21.54
N MET A 402 4.13 4.54 -21.94
CA MET A 402 5.35 4.04 -22.59
C MET A 402 6.18 3.13 -21.67
N ARG A 403 6.34 3.49 -20.39
CA ARG A 403 7.10 2.67 -19.42
C ARG A 403 6.39 1.35 -19.11
N VAL A 404 5.06 1.37 -19.02
CA VAL A 404 4.26 0.16 -18.82
C VAL A 404 4.42 -0.79 -20.01
N GLN A 405 4.33 -0.28 -21.24
CA GLN A 405 4.51 -1.10 -22.45
C GLN A 405 5.92 -1.69 -22.55
N GLU A 406 6.95 -0.93 -22.17
CA GLU A 406 8.33 -1.42 -22.13
C GLU A 406 8.51 -2.55 -21.11
N ASN A 407 7.99 -2.40 -19.89
CA ASN A 407 8.05 -3.44 -18.87
C ASN A 407 7.31 -4.71 -19.27
N ILE A 408 6.12 -4.58 -19.87
CA ILE A 408 5.36 -5.71 -20.41
C ILE A 408 6.19 -6.43 -21.49
N ARG A 409 6.84 -5.68 -22.39
CA ARG A 409 7.73 -6.28 -23.40
C ARG A 409 8.90 -7.02 -22.76
N ILE A 410 9.54 -6.44 -21.74
CA ILE A 410 10.65 -7.07 -21.00
C ILE A 410 10.20 -8.41 -20.38
N LEU A 411 9.00 -8.46 -19.76
CA LEU A 411 8.46 -9.71 -19.23
C LEU A 411 8.19 -10.75 -20.31
N GLN A 412 7.58 -10.34 -21.43
CA GLN A 412 7.31 -11.24 -22.55
C GLN A 412 8.62 -11.83 -23.13
N ASP A 413 9.66 -11.03 -23.24
CA ASP A 413 10.99 -11.47 -23.67
C ASP A 413 11.61 -12.44 -22.66
N LYS A 414 11.56 -12.15 -21.36
CA LYS A 414 12.01 -13.06 -20.29
C LYS A 414 11.27 -14.41 -20.33
N GLU A 415 9.96 -14.40 -20.50
CA GLU A 415 9.16 -15.63 -20.62
C GLU A 415 9.52 -16.44 -21.87
N SER A 416 9.74 -15.77 -23.00
CA SER A 416 10.14 -16.40 -24.25
C SER A 416 11.49 -17.11 -24.10
N ILE A 417 12.47 -16.43 -23.51
CA ILE A 417 13.80 -17.00 -23.19
C ILE A 417 13.65 -18.19 -22.25
N LYS A 418 12.86 -18.07 -21.17
CA LYS A 418 12.62 -19.15 -20.22
C LYS A 418 11.99 -20.38 -20.88
N LYS A 419 10.97 -20.20 -21.72
CA LYS A 419 10.33 -21.29 -22.49
C LYS A 419 11.34 -21.98 -23.41
N TRP A 420 12.24 -21.23 -24.04
CA TRP A 420 13.31 -21.80 -24.86
C TRP A 420 14.31 -22.61 -24.03
N VAL A 421 14.76 -22.10 -22.89
CA VAL A 421 15.66 -22.79 -21.95
C VAL A 421 15.03 -24.07 -21.41
N ASP A 422 13.76 -24.03 -20.98
CA ASP A 422 13.03 -25.19 -20.49
C ASP A 422 12.96 -26.30 -21.55
N LYS A 423 12.69 -25.93 -22.80
CA LYS A 423 12.66 -26.86 -23.94
C LYS A 423 14.03 -27.47 -24.23
N ALA A 424 15.11 -26.69 -24.09
CA ALA A 424 16.47 -27.19 -24.23
C ALA A 424 16.83 -28.18 -23.12
N ILE A 425 16.47 -27.88 -21.86
CA ILE A 425 16.68 -28.76 -20.71
C ILE A 425 15.89 -30.06 -20.86
N GLU A 426 14.63 -29.98 -21.32
CA GLU A 426 13.81 -31.17 -21.57
C GLU A 426 14.43 -32.04 -22.68
N GLY A 427 14.89 -31.42 -23.77
CA GLY A 427 15.60 -32.12 -24.85
C GLY A 427 16.88 -32.81 -24.38
N PHE A 428 17.66 -32.14 -23.54
CA PHE A 428 18.86 -32.73 -22.92
C PHE A 428 18.52 -33.88 -21.97
N SER A 429 17.48 -33.73 -21.15
CA SER A 429 17.02 -34.76 -20.21
C SER A 429 16.55 -36.02 -20.94
N ARG A 430 15.76 -35.87 -22.02
CA ARG A 430 15.35 -36.99 -22.89
C ARG A 430 16.54 -37.69 -23.55
N THR A 431 17.55 -36.92 -23.95
CA THR A 431 18.80 -37.46 -24.53
C THR A 431 19.57 -38.29 -23.50
N LEU A 432 19.71 -37.80 -22.26
CA LEU A 432 20.35 -38.53 -21.17
C LEU A 432 19.59 -39.82 -20.82
N GLU A 433 18.26 -39.81 -20.79
CA GLU A 433 17.46 -41.01 -20.60
C GLU A 433 17.68 -42.03 -21.73
N GLY A 434 17.74 -41.56 -22.98
CA GLY A 434 18.06 -42.40 -24.14
C GLY A 434 19.44 -43.06 -24.01
N ILE A 435 20.47 -42.30 -23.63
CA ILE A 435 21.82 -42.81 -23.38
C ILE A 435 21.80 -43.85 -22.24
N LYS A 436 21.10 -43.57 -21.14
CA LYS A 436 20.98 -44.48 -20.00
C LYS A 436 20.32 -45.81 -20.39
N LEU A 437 19.27 -45.76 -21.21
CA LEU A 437 18.59 -46.95 -21.74
C LEU A 437 19.49 -47.74 -22.70
N TYR A 438 20.25 -47.06 -23.55
CA TYR A 438 21.21 -47.68 -24.46
C TYR A 438 22.32 -48.41 -23.70
N ILE A 439 22.97 -47.73 -22.74
CA ILE A 439 24.01 -48.34 -21.89
C ILE A 439 23.46 -49.56 -21.15
N LYS A 440 22.24 -49.48 -20.59
CA LYS A 440 21.59 -50.62 -19.91
C LYS A 440 21.36 -51.80 -20.87
N LYS A 441 20.99 -51.54 -22.12
CA LYS A 441 20.80 -52.57 -23.15
C LYS A 441 22.13 -53.27 -23.49
N GLU A 442 23.18 -52.50 -23.74
CA GLU A 442 24.52 -53.03 -24.06
C GLU A 442 25.10 -53.85 -22.90
N LEU A 443 24.98 -53.36 -21.66
CA LEU A 443 25.40 -54.11 -20.47
C LEU A 443 24.66 -55.46 -20.36
N ASN A 444 23.34 -55.48 -20.60
CA ASN A 444 22.57 -56.71 -20.55
C ASN A 444 22.95 -57.71 -21.65
N LEU A 445 23.33 -57.22 -22.85
CA LEU A 445 23.83 -58.07 -23.93
C LEU A 445 25.19 -58.67 -23.55
N TRP A 446 26.11 -57.84 -23.07
CA TRP A 446 27.42 -58.27 -22.60
C TRP A 446 27.31 -59.32 -21.47
N TYR A 447 26.42 -59.11 -20.49
CA TYR A 447 26.17 -60.09 -19.43
C TYR A 447 25.61 -61.42 -19.94
N LYS A 448 24.82 -61.41 -21.02
CA LYS A 448 24.34 -62.65 -21.65
C LYS A 448 25.48 -63.40 -22.33
N GLU A 449 26.37 -62.70 -23.04
CA GLU A 449 27.50 -63.30 -23.74
C GLU A 449 28.54 -63.94 -22.80
N GLN A 450 28.70 -63.40 -21.58
CA GLN A 450 29.62 -63.97 -20.57
C GLN A 450 29.07 -65.21 -19.84
N ASN A 451 27.78 -65.52 -19.97
CA ASN A 451 27.11 -66.63 -19.28
C ASN A 451 26.70 -67.79 -20.22
N TYR A 452 27.20 -67.77 -21.46
CA TYR A 452 27.21 -68.89 -22.40
C TYR A 452 28.65 -69.36 -22.59
#